data_AF-A0A0B4XPV7-F1
#
_entry.id   AF-A0A0B4XPV7-F1
#
_cell.length_a   1.000
_cell.length_b   1.000
_cell.length_c   1.000
_cell.angle_alpha   90.00
_cell.angle_beta   90.00
_cell.angle_gamma   90.00
#
_symmetry.space_group_name_H-M   'P 1'
#
loop_
_entity.id
_entity.type
_entity.pdbx_description
1 polymer ?
#
loop_
_entity_poly.entity_id
_entity_poly.type
_entity_poly.pdbx_seq_one_letter_code
_entity_poly.pdbx_strand_id
1 'polypeptide(L)'
;MNTVDLDVQGMSCGSCIAKVTDALKELSGVDAVEVHLATGRVRVRGNFDQGNDLLLSTLQRAGYPARLARGDTLSGQSTEGGGRSCCSRNS
;
A
#
# COMPACT_ATOMS: atom_id res chain seq x y z
N MET A 1 -3.63 5.76 -16.38
CA MET A 1 -4.48 5.64 -15.19
C MET A 1 -4.18 4.30 -14.54
N ASN A 2 -3.60 4.32 -13.34
CA ASN A 2 -3.32 3.12 -12.56
C ASN A 2 -4.24 3.01 -11.36
N THR A 3 -4.45 1.79 -10.90
CA THR A 3 -5.24 1.48 -9.71
C THR A 3 -4.32 0.82 -8.70
N VAL A 4 -4.26 1.39 -7.50
CA VAL A 4 -3.43 0.93 -6.39
C VAL A 4 -4.36 0.46 -5.27
N ASP A 5 -4.10 -0.73 -4.74
CA ASP A 5 -4.87 -1.30 -3.64
C ASP A 5 -4.01 -1.27 -2.36
N LEU A 6 -4.55 -0.65 -1.33
CA LEU A 6 -3.91 -0.36 -0.05
C LEU A 6 -4.70 -1.05 1.07
N ASP A 7 -4.00 -1.86 1.85
CA ASP A 7 -4.46 -2.45 3.10
C ASP A 7 -4.12 -1.50 4.26
N VAL A 8 -5.11 -0.85 4.86
CA VAL A 8 -4.89 0.08 5.98
C VAL A 8 -5.19 -0.64 7.28
N GLN A 9 -4.20 -0.73 8.15
CA GLN A 9 -4.34 -1.33 9.47
C GLN A 9 -5.03 -0.36 10.43
N GLY A 10 -5.99 -0.87 11.21
CA GLY A 10 -6.70 -0.07 12.22
C GLY A 10 -7.96 0.66 11.73
N MET A 11 -8.47 0.35 10.53
CA MET A 11 -9.78 0.83 10.05
C MET A 11 -10.95 0.12 10.75
N SER A 12 -11.13 0.36 12.05
CA SER A 12 -12.22 -0.22 12.84
C SER A 12 -13.41 0.73 13.03
N CYS A 13 -13.36 1.96 12.51
CA CYS A 13 -14.42 2.96 12.71
C CYS A 13 -14.67 3.79 11.45
N GLY A 14 -15.95 4.01 11.12
CA GLY A 14 -16.37 4.79 9.94
C GLY A 14 -15.79 6.20 9.89
N SER A 15 -15.54 6.81 11.05
CA SER A 15 -14.89 8.13 11.15
C SER A 15 -13.43 8.13 10.71
N CYS A 16 -12.71 7.00 10.87
CA CYS A 16 -11.32 6.88 10.40
C CYS A 16 -11.25 6.80 8.88
N ILE A 17 -12.27 6.20 8.24
CA ILE A 17 -12.31 6.01 6.79
C ILE A 17 -12.46 7.34 6.06
N ALA A 18 -13.35 8.20 6.54
CA ALA A 18 -13.55 9.51 5.95
C ALA A 18 -12.25 10.33 5.95
N LYS A 19 -11.54 10.36 7.09
CA LYS A 19 -10.23 11.02 7.22
C LYS A 19 -9.16 10.47 6.29
N VAL A 20 -9.05 9.15 6.19
CA VAL A 20 -8.09 8.49 5.30
C VAL A 20 -8.40 8.80 3.83
N THR A 21 -9.67 8.78 3.45
CA THR A 21 -10.11 9.07 2.08
C THR A 21 -9.84 10.53 1.71
N ASP A 22 -10.12 11.46 2.63
CA ASP A 22 -9.93 12.88 2.43
C ASP A 22 -8.43 13.22 2.26
N ALA A 23 -7.60 12.71 3.16
CA ALA A 23 -6.15 12.89 3.10
C ALA A 23 -5.52 12.34 1.81
N LEU A 24 -6.07 11.25 1.26
CA LEU A 24 -5.63 10.72 -0.04
C LEU A 24 -6.13 11.56 -1.20
N LYS A 25 -7.37 12.05 -1.17
CA LYS A 25 -7.92 12.92 -2.22
C LYS A 25 -7.20 14.27 -2.33
N GLU A 26 -6.59 14.74 -1.24
CA GLU A 26 -5.75 15.93 -1.26
C GLU A 26 -4.41 15.73 -2.01
N LEU A 27 -3.98 14.48 -2.23
CA LEU A 27 -2.74 14.19 -2.94
C LEU A 27 -2.89 14.44 -4.45
N SER A 28 -1.94 15.18 -5.01
CA SER A 28 -1.85 15.38 -6.46
C SER A 28 -1.59 14.05 -7.16
N GLY A 29 -2.51 13.67 -8.05
CA GLY A 29 -2.46 12.40 -8.78
C GLY A 29 -3.59 11.43 -8.43
N VAL A 30 -4.38 11.68 -7.38
CA VAL A 30 -5.58 10.90 -7.07
C VAL A 30 -6.76 11.38 -7.91
N ASP A 31 -7.40 10.46 -8.62
CA ASP A 31 -8.61 10.69 -9.42
C ASP A 31 -9.85 10.14 -8.71
N ALA A 32 -9.76 8.93 -8.16
CA ALA A 32 -10.83 8.30 -7.38
C ALA A 32 -10.29 7.51 -6.19
N VAL A 33 -11.09 7.43 -5.12
CA VAL A 33 -10.81 6.61 -3.93
C VAL A 33 -12.04 5.78 -3.61
N GLU A 34 -11.88 4.47 -3.54
CA GLU A 34 -12.90 3.47 -3.24
C GLU A 34 -12.49 2.73 -1.96
N VAL A 35 -13.36 2.69 -0.95
CA VAL A 35 -13.06 1.99 0.32
C VAL A 35 -13.96 0.77 0.47
N HIS A 36 -13.34 -0.38 0.70
CA HIS A 36 -13.97 -1.67 0.88
C HIS A 36 -13.90 -2.11 2.35
N LEU A 37 -14.87 -1.67 3.15
CA LEU A 37 -15.01 -2.08 4.55
C LEU A 37 -15.10 -3.60 4.73
N ALA A 38 -15.80 -4.29 3.82
CA ALA A 38 -16.01 -5.74 3.89
C ALA A 38 -14.69 -6.53 3.87
N THR A 39 -13.64 -5.98 3.25
CA THR A 39 -12.31 -6.60 3.18
C THR A 39 -11.23 -5.79 3.88
N GLY A 40 -11.55 -4.63 4.45
CA GLY A 40 -10.56 -3.70 5.02
C GLY A 40 -9.59 -3.08 4.01
N ARG A 41 -9.97 -2.96 2.73
CA ARG A 41 -9.09 -2.50 1.65
C ARG A 41 -9.48 -1.13 1.11
N VAL A 42 -8.51 -0.35 0.66
CA VAL A 42 -8.67 0.97 0.06
C VAL A 42 -8.07 0.95 -1.32
N ARG A 43 -8.89 1.17 -2.33
CA ARG A 43 -8.49 1.24 -3.72
C ARG A 43 -8.41 2.69 -4.16
N VAL A 44 -7.27 3.09 -4.68
CA VAL A 44 -7.02 4.45 -5.17
C VAL A 44 -6.74 4.38 -6.66
N ARG A 45 -7.48 5.15 -7.46
CA ARG A 45 -7.25 5.31 -8.90
C ARG A 45 -6.66 6.67 -9.16
N GLY A 46 -5.68 6.72 -10.05
CA GLY A 46 -4.96 7.94 -10.29
C GLY A 46 -3.77 7.78 -11.23
N ASN A 47 -2.91 8.78 -11.23
CA ASN A 47 -1.64 8.76 -11.92
C ASN A 47 -0.51 8.72 -10.87
N PHE A 48 -0.01 7.52 -10.59
CA PHE A 48 1.06 7.24 -9.62
C PHE A 48 2.34 6.75 -10.31
N ASP A 49 2.64 7.27 -11.50
CA ASP A 49 3.79 6.85 -12.32
C ASP A 49 5.13 7.01 -11.57
N GLN A 50 5.21 7.97 -10.65
CA GLN A 50 6.39 8.26 -9.83
C GLN A 50 6.49 7.44 -8.54
N GLY A 51 5.49 6.61 -8.25
CA GLY A 51 5.47 5.73 -7.09
C GLY A 51 4.41 6.09 -6.04
N ASN A 52 4.03 5.03 -5.33
CA ASN A 52 2.94 4.94 -4.37
C ASN A 52 3.44 5.07 -2.92
N ASP A 53 4.73 5.39 -2.73
CA ASP A 53 5.34 5.73 -1.45
C ASP A 53 4.70 6.97 -0.82
N LEU A 54 4.36 7.97 -1.63
CA LEU A 54 3.68 9.20 -1.17
C LEU A 54 2.36 8.90 -0.44
N LEU A 55 1.61 7.90 -0.91
CA LEU A 55 0.36 7.48 -0.27
C LEU A 55 0.64 6.85 1.09
N LEU A 56 1.60 5.91 1.16
CA LEU A 56 2.01 5.28 2.41
C LEU A 56 2.54 6.29 3.43
N SER A 57 3.45 7.16 3.00
CA SER A 57 4.06 8.21 3.82
C SER A 57 3.02 9.18 4.38
N THR A 58 2.02 9.56 3.57
CA THR A 58 0.93 10.45 4.01
C THR A 58 0.05 9.77 5.05
N LEU A 59 -0.33 8.52 4.80
CA LEU A 59 -1.15 7.74 5.73
C LEU A 59 -0.41 7.46 7.05
N GLN A 60 0.89 7.15 6.99
CA GLN A 60 1.73 6.96 8.16
C GLN A 60 1.84 8.24 9.01
N ARG A 61 2.02 9.41 8.38
CA ARG A 61 2.00 10.70 9.09
C ARG A 61 0.64 11.02 9.72
N ALA A 62 -0.45 10.59 9.09
CA ALA A 62 -1.79 10.71 9.64
C ALA A 62 -2.09 9.72 10.78
N GLY A 63 -1.18 8.80 11.08
CA GLY A 63 -1.35 7.77 12.13
C GLY A 63 -2.09 6.52 11.67
N TYR A 64 -2.25 6.32 10.36
CA TYR A 64 -2.93 5.18 9.76
C TYR A 64 -1.94 4.38 8.91
N PRO A 65 -1.15 3.47 9.49
CA PRO A 65 -0.20 2.68 8.71
C PRO A 65 -0.93 1.82 7.66
N ALA A 66 -0.48 1.94 6.41
CA ALA A 66 -1.04 1.20 5.28
C ALA A 66 0.05 0.41 4.54
N ARG A 67 -0.35 -0.63 3.83
CA ARG A 67 0.52 -1.50 3.03
C ARG A 67 -0.13 -1.74 1.67
N LEU A 68 0.66 -2.01 0.64
CA LEU A 68 0.14 -2.36 -0.68
C LEU A 68 -0.45 -3.79 -0.65
N ALA A 69 -1.69 -3.96 -1.09
CA ALA A 69 -2.44 -5.22 -1.02
C ALA A 69 -2.12 -6.22 -2.16
N ARG A 70 -1.05 -5.98 -2.93
CA ARG A 70 -0.72 -6.56 -4.26
C ARG A 70 -1.56 -5.96 -5.39
N GLY A 71 -0.95 -5.03 -6.12
CA GLY A 71 -1.56 -4.37 -7.28
C GLY A 71 -0.59 -3.50 -8.08
N ASP A 72 0.53 -3.08 -7.47
CA ASP A 72 1.60 -2.43 -8.22
C ASP A 72 2.42 -3.48 -8.96
N THR A 73 2.14 -3.58 -10.25
CA THR A 73 2.94 -4.39 -11.15
C THR A 73 4.28 -3.67 -11.32
N LEU A 74 5.24 -4.01 -10.45
CA LEU A 74 6.70 -3.84 -10.54
C LEU A 74 7.29 -2.42 -10.64
N SER A 75 7.90 -1.95 -9.54
CA SER A 75 9.25 -1.35 -9.63
C SER A 75 10.09 -1.41 -8.34
N GLY A 76 9.68 -2.12 -7.30
CA GLY A 76 10.50 -2.24 -6.09
C GLY A 76 10.34 -3.58 -5.42
N GLN A 77 11.48 -4.28 -5.26
CA GLN A 77 11.75 -5.36 -4.29
C GLN A 77 11.33 -6.78 -4.73
N SER A 78 12.15 -7.83 -4.67
CA SER A 78 13.52 -8.00 -4.19
C SER A 78 14.06 -9.35 -4.68
N THR A 79 15.35 -9.35 -5.00
CA THR A 79 16.37 -10.36 -4.69
C THR A 79 15.97 -11.51 -3.76
N GLU A 80 15.47 -12.64 -4.27
CA GLU A 80 15.50 -13.93 -3.54
C GLU A 80 15.63 -15.10 -4.52
N GLY A 81 16.88 -15.52 -4.75
CA GLY A 81 17.24 -16.82 -5.29
C GLY A 81 18.08 -17.57 -4.27
N GLY A 82 17.46 -17.99 -3.16
CA GLY A 82 18.08 -18.86 -2.17
C GLY A 82 18.41 -20.23 -2.77
N GLY A 83 19.70 -20.46 -3.04
CA GLY A 83 20.28 -21.76 -3.37
C GLY A 83 20.96 -22.38 -2.15
N ARG A 84 20.14 -22.95 -1.25
CA ARG A 84 20.33 -24.19 -0.47
C ARG A 84 21.80 -24.63 -0.28
N SER A 85 22.31 -24.50 0.94
CA SER A 85 22.45 -25.63 1.88
C SER A 85 23.41 -26.72 1.41
N CYS A 86 24.63 -26.73 1.97
CA CYS A 86 25.38 -27.93 2.34
C CYS A 86 26.39 -27.59 3.44
N CYS A 87 25.89 -27.24 4.63
CA CYS A 87 26.69 -27.45 5.84
C CYS A 87 26.79 -28.96 6.09
N SER A 88 27.92 -29.55 5.75
CA SER A 88 28.42 -30.83 6.29
C SER A 88 29.95 -30.79 6.16
N ARG A 89 30.67 -30.29 7.18
CA ARG A 89 31.20 -31.02 8.34
C ARG A 89 32.59 -31.64 8.04
N ASN A 90 33.62 -30.87 8.38
CA ASN A 90 34.96 -31.28 8.86
C ASN A 90 35.50 -32.68 8.50
N SER A 91 36.47 -32.75 7.58
CA SER A 91 37.72 -33.52 7.66
C SER A 91 38.68 -33.04 6.57
#